data_AF-A0A537E3P7-F1
#
_entry.id   AF-A0A537E3P7-F1
#
_cell.length_a   1.000
_cell.length_b   1.000
_cell.length_c   1.000
_cell.angle_alpha   90.00
_cell.angle_beta   90.00
_cell.angle_gamma   90.00
#
_symmetry.space_group_name_H-M   'P 1'
#
loop_
_entity.id
_entity.type
_entity.pdbx_description
1 polymer ?
#
loop_
_entity_poly.entity_id
_entity_poly.type
_entity_poly.pdbx_seq_one_letter_code
_entity_poly.pdbx_strand_id
1 'polypeptide(L)'
;MIADRVHPQTWSLFQALRTRMRQLKGVSMKVLYEKNSSEPTPAFFYEGRQLFHLHLRGIEISATFHTDFKSRLLLAENQSIDWRLRDEIRKRTWAGFAFENSKDLGPFMELVKAKYQIIAEEIGAKPREERPIAV
;
A
#
# COMPACT_ATOMS: atom_id res chain seq x y z
N MET A 1 21.12 -0.71 -6.82
CA MET A 1 19.89 -0.02 -6.35
C MET A 1 18.66 -0.72 -6.94
N ILE A 2 17.45 -0.60 -6.36
CA ILE A 2 16.24 -1.21 -6.95
C ILE A 2 16.02 -0.71 -8.40
N ALA A 3 16.28 0.57 -8.64
CA ALA A 3 16.17 1.21 -9.96
C ALA A 3 16.96 0.49 -11.06
N ASP A 4 18.12 -0.09 -10.72
CA ASP A 4 19.01 -0.74 -11.70
C ASP A 4 18.49 -2.12 -12.15
N ARG A 5 17.44 -2.65 -11.50
CA ARG A 5 16.92 -4.00 -11.72
C ARG A 5 15.52 -4.02 -12.34
N VAL A 6 14.94 -2.86 -12.61
CA VAL A 6 13.56 -2.72 -13.07
C VAL A 6 13.50 -1.88 -14.33
N HIS A 7 12.47 -2.13 -15.12
CA HIS A 7 12.21 -1.34 -16.31
C HIS A 7 11.86 0.12 -15.92
N PRO A 8 12.21 1.13 -16.73
CA PRO A 8 11.91 2.53 -16.41
C PRO A 8 10.43 2.81 -16.12
N GLN A 9 9.52 2.10 -16.78
CA GLN A 9 8.07 2.21 -16.53
C GLN A 9 7.69 1.71 -15.12
N THR A 10 8.18 0.53 -14.73
CA THR A 10 7.99 -0.03 -13.39
C THR A 10 8.58 0.90 -12.32
N TRP A 11 9.76 1.46 -12.59
CA TRP A 11 10.35 2.47 -11.70
C TRP A 11 9.48 3.72 -11.57
N SER A 12 8.91 4.18 -12.69
CA SER A 12 8.03 5.36 -12.71
C SER A 12 6.73 5.11 -11.92
N LEU A 13 6.13 3.92 -12.05
CA LEU A 13 4.98 3.51 -11.23
C LEU A 13 5.32 3.47 -9.75
N PHE A 14 6.47 2.90 -9.38
CA PHE A 14 6.96 2.91 -8.01
C PHE A 14 7.13 4.34 -7.47
N GLN A 15 7.72 5.26 -8.25
CA GLN A 15 7.89 6.66 -7.85
C GLN A 15 6.56 7.39 -7.67
N ALA A 16 5.58 7.13 -8.54
CA ALA A 16 4.23 7.68 -8.43
C ALA A 16 3.54 7.21 -7.13
N LEU A 17 3.59 5.90 -6.86
CA LEU A 17 3.06 5.31 -5.62
C LEU A 17 3.76 5.87 -4.38
N ARG A 18 5.10 5.91 -4.39
CA ARG A 18 5.91 6.47 -3.30
C ARG A 18 5.56 7.92 -3.02
N THR A 19 5.29 8.71 -4.06
CA THR A 19 4.89 10.12 -3.92
C THR A 19 3.54 10.24 -3.23
N ARG A 20 2.54 9.43 -3.62
CA ARG A 20 1.24 9.38 -2.94
C ARG A 20 1.37 8.95 -1.48
N MET A 21 2.20 7.95 -1.19
CA MET A 21 2.43 7.51 0.20
C MET A 21 3.09 8.59 1.08
N ARG A 22 3.97 9.42 0.50
CA ARG A 22 4.60 10.54 1.23
C ARG A 22 3.61 11.65 1.64
N GLN A 23 2.45 11.72 0.98
CA GLN A 23 1.40 12.66 1.36
C GLN A 23 0.68 12.24 2.65
N LEU A 24 0.75 10.95 3.03
CA LEU A 24 0.19 10.45 4.27
C LEU A 24 1.14 10.71 5.44
N LYS A 25 0.70 11.56 6.39
CA LYS A 25 1.53 11.98 7.52
C LYS A 25 1.91 10.79 8.41
N GLY A 26 3.18 10.69 8.76
CA GLY A 26 3.69 9.61 9.62
C GLY A 26 3.92 8.29 8.90
N VAL A 27 3.65 8.22 7.58
CA VAL A 27 4.06 7.06 6.79
C VAL A 27 5.57 7.10 6.56
N SER A 28 6.22 5.97 6.80
CA SER A 28 7.63 5.73 6.50
C SER A 28 7.79 4.59 5.51
N MET A 29 8.89 4.60 4.77
CA MET A 29 9.28 3.53 3.86
C MET A 29 10.58 2.90 4.35
N LYS A 30 10.63 1.58 4.42
CA LYS A 30 11.85 0.80 4.69
C LYS A 30 12.05 -0.19 3.55
N VAL A 31 13.30 -0.52 3.24
CA VAL A 31 13.60 -1.65 2.35
C VAL A 31 13.79 -2.87 3.22
N LEU A 32 12.91 -3.86 3.04
CA LEU A 32 13.06 -5.18 3.63
C LEU A 32 13.81 -6.09 2.65
N TYR A 33 14.25 -7.24 3.12
CA TYR A 33 14.83 -8.29 2.28
C TYR A 33 14.01 -9.56 2.44
N GLU A 34 13.54 -10.11 1.34
CA GLU A 34 12.92 -11.43 1.34
C GLU A 34 13.91 -12.48 1.86
N LYS A 35 13.49 -13.28 2.84
CA LYS A 35 14.38 -14.26 3.50
C LYS A 35 15.05 -15.24 2.55
N ASN A 36 14.34 -15.65 1.49
CA ASN A 36 14.78 -16.74 0.63
C ASN A 36 15.50 -16.25 -0.64
N SER A 37 15.15 -15.07 -1.15
CA SER A 37 15.67 -14.53 -2.41
C SER A 37 16.67 -13.39 -2.18
N SER A 38 16.74 -12.85 -0.96
CA SER A 38 17.45 -11.59 -0.64
C SER A 38 17.03 -10.43 -1.54
N GLU A 39 15.83 -10.51 -2.12
CA GLU A 39 15.31 -9.45 -2.97
C GLU A 39 14.93 -8.22 -2.12
N PRO A 40 15.33 -7.02 -2.53
CA PRO A 40 14.96 -5.79 -1.84
C PRO A 40 13.47 -5.47 -2.07
N THR A 41 12.72 -5.39 -0.98
CA THR A 41 11.26 -5.24 -0.98
C THR A 41 10.89 -3.94 -0.27
N PRO A 42 10.55 -2.85 -0.98
CA PRO A 42 10.06 -1.64 -0.35
C PRO A 42 8.78 -1.91 0.44
N ALA A 43 8.75 -1.54 1.71
CA ALA A 43 7.61 -1.70 2.58
C ALA A 43 7.24 -0.36 3.22
N PHE A 44 5.94 -0.11 3.31
CA PHE A 44 5.39 1.13 3.86
C PHE A 44 4.74 0.84 5.20
N PHE A 45 4.99 1.73 6.16
CA PHE A 45 4.55 1.59 7.55
C PHE A 45 3.92 2.89 8.04
N TYR A 46 2.92 2.77 8.89
CA TYR A 46 2.37 3.88 9.66
C TYR A 46 2.45 3.54 11.15
N GLU A 47 3.12 4.38 11.94
CA GLU A 47 3.34 4.18 13.39
C GLU A 47 3.84 2.76 13.72
N GLY A 48 4.79 2.26 12.91
CA GLY A 48 5.38 0.92 13.07
C GLY A 48 4.54 -0.24 12.52
N ARG A 49 3.28 -0.04 12.16
CA ARG A 49 2.42 -1.06 11.55
C ARG A 49 2.56 -1.06 10.04
N GLN A 50 2.85 -2.24 9.47
CA GLN A 50 3.03 -2.38 8.03
C GLN A 50 1.70 -2.18 7.32
N LEU A 51 1.66 -1.27 6.34
CA LEU A 51 0.52 -1.07 5.45
C LEU A 51 0.54 -2.13 4.34
N PHE A 52 1.62 -2.16 3.57
CA PHE A 52 1.88 -3.12 2.50
C PHE A 52 3.37 -3.17 2.18
N HIS A 53 3.79 -4.11 1.34
CA HIS A 53 5.11 -4.11 0.70
C HIS A 53 5.00 -4.38 -0.79
N LEU A 54 6.05 -4.05 -1.54
CA LEU A 54 6.11 -4.13 -2.98
C LEU A 54 7.13 -5.16 -3.46
N HIS A 55 6.74 -5.94 -4.46
CA HIS A 55 7.64 -6.71 -5.30
C HIS A 55 7.84 -5.96 -6.61
N LEU A 56 9.10 -5.78 -7.00
CA LEU A 56 9.51 -5.02 -8.17
C LEU A 56 10.49 -5.89 -8.97
N ARG A 57 10.04 -6.48 -10.08
CA ARG A 57 10.80 -7.49 -10.83
C ARG A 57 10.72 -7.23 -12.33
N GLY A 58 11.79 -6.68 -12.90
CA GLY A 58 11.82 -6.37 -14.33
C GLY A 58 10.69 -5.40 -14.71
N ILE A 59 9.69 -5.90 -15.43
CA ILE A 59 8.50 -5.14 -15.85
C ILE A 59 7.35 -5.20 -14.82
N GLU A 60 7.39 -6.13 -13.88
CA GLU A 60 6.31 -6.39 -12.95
C GLU A 60 6.43 -5.56 -11.67
N ILE A 61 5.30 -5.02 -11.23
CA ILE A 61 5.14 -4.43 -9.91
C ILE A 61 3.87 -4.98 -9.26
N SER A 62 3.99 -5.45 -8.03
CA SER A 62 2.84 -5.87 -7.24
C SER A 62 2.99 -5.46 -5.79
N ALA A 63 1.86 -5.26 -5.12
CA ALA A 63 1.78 -5.02 -3.68
C ALA A 63 1.20 -6.23 -2.96
N THR A 64 1.84 -6.63 -1.87
CA THR A 64 1.22 -7.50 -0.87
C THR A 64 0.68 -6.64 0.26
N PHE A 65 -0.64 -6.58 0.36
CA PHE A 65 -1.38 -5.91 1.40
C PHE A 65 -1.65 -6.89 2.54
N HIS A 66 -1.20 -6.56 3.75
CA HIS A 66 -1.42 -7.39 4.93
C HIS A 66 -2.59 -6.83 5.73
N THR A 67 -3.38 -7.65 6.39
CA THR A 67 -4.41 -7.15 7.31
C THR A 67 -4.64 -8.14 8.43
N ASP A 68 -4.72 -7.64 9.66
CA ASP A 68 -5.21 -8.43 10.78
C ASP A 68 -6.71 -8.68 10.63
N PHE A 69 -7.23 -9.63 11.40
CA PHE A 69 -8.62 -10.07 11.32
C PHE A 69 -9.62 -8.92 11.54
N LYS A 70 -9.38 -8.07 12.55
CA LYS A 70 -10.28 -6.97 12.92
C LYS A 70 -10.31 -5.91 11.84
N SER A 71 -9.15 -5.43 11.39
CA SER A 71 -9.02 -4.45 10.31
C SER A 71 -9.64 -4.97 9.02
N ARG A 72 -9.50 -6.27 8.74
CA ARG A 72 -10.08 -6.90 7.54
C ARG A 72 -11.60 -6.80 7.51
N LEU A 73 -12.26 -7.06 8.64
CA LEU A 73 -13.73 -6.96 8.71
C LEU A 73 -14.18 -5.52 8.42
N LEU A 74 -13.56 -4.53 9.07
CA LEU A 74 -13.85 -3.11 8.86
C LEU A 74 -13.63 -2.69 7.40
N LEU A 75 -12.53 -3.13 6.78
CA LEU A 75 -12.23 -2.84 5.38
C LEU A 75 -13.22 -3.52 4.42
N ALA A 76 -13.63 -4.75 4.70
CA ALA A 76 -14.58 -5.48 3.86
C ALA A 76 -16.00 -4.89 3.92
N GLU A 77 -16.36 -4.23 5.02
CA GLU A 77 -17.65 -3.57 5.21
C GLU A 77 -17.67 -2.12 4.67
N ASN A 78 -16.50 -1.51 4.44
CA ASN A 78 -16.39 -0.14 3.96
C ASN A 78 -16.84 0.02 2.50
N GLN A 79 -18.07 0.51 2.29
CA GLN A 79 -18.67 0.68 0.97
C GLN A 79 -17.97 1.73 0.08
N SER A 80 -17.07 2.55 0.62
CA SER A 80 -16.27 3.48 -0.18
C SER A 80 -15.14 2.81 -0.95
N ILE A 81 -14.82 1.54 -0.64
CA ILE A 81 -13.77 0.76 -1.32
C ILE A 81 -14.40 -0.07 -2.43
N ASP A 82 -13.76 -0.11 -3.61
CA ASP A 82 -14.16 -0.97 -4.72
C ASP A 82 -14.44 -2.41 -4.25
N TRP A 83 -15.60 -2.93 -4.63
CA TRP A 83 -16.09 -4.22 -4.14
C TRP A 83 -15.16 -5.39 -4.47
N ARG A 84 -14.39 -5.31 -5.57
CA ARG A 84 -13.42 -6.36 -5.95
C ARG A 84 -12.25 -6.38 -4.97
N LEU A 85 -11.75 -5.21 -4.58
CA LEU A 85 -10.69 -5.10 -3.59
C LEU A 85 -11.16 -5.64 -2.23
N ARG A 86 -12.42 -5.35 -1.86
CA ARG A 86 -13.03 -5.87 -0.63
C ARG A 86 -13.16 -7.40 -0.65
N ASP A 87 -13.56 -7.98 -1.77
CA ASP A 87 -13.67 -9.42 -1.92
C ASP A 87 -12.31 -10.12 -1.82
N GLU A 88 -11.26 -9.54 -2.42
CA GLU A 88 -9.90 -10.07 -2.33
C GLU A 88 -9.36 -10.08 -0.90
N ILE A 89 -9.50 -8.97 -0.15
CA ILE A 89 -9.01 -8.93 1.23
C ILE A 89 -9.84 -9.78 2.17
N ARG A 90 -11.14 -9.99 1.93
CA ARG A 90 -12.05 -10.73 2.83
C ARG A 90 -11.59 -12.18 3.03
N LYS A 91 -11.01 -12.78 1.99
CA LYS A 91 -10.71 -14.22 1.92
C LYS A 91 -9.49 -14.62 2.75
N ARG A 92 -8.52 -13.73 2.97
CA ARG A 92 -7.16 -14.08 3.47
C ARG A 92 -6.61 -13.01 4.39
N THR A 93 -5.51 -13.30 5.10
CA THR A 93 -4.79 -12.31 5.94
C THR A 93 -3.86 -11.42 5.12
N TRP A 94 -3.66 -11.75 3.85
CA TRP A 94 -2.94 -10.97 2.88
C TRP A 94 -3.59 -11.08 1.50
N ALA A 95 -3.44 -10.04 0.68
CA ALA A 95 -3.90 -10.01 -0.70
C ALA A 95 -2.81 -9.40 -1.60
N GLY A 96 -2.67 -9.95 -2.81
CA GLY A 96 -1.72 -9.47 -3.83
C GLY A 96 -2.43 -8.62 -4.88
N PHE A 97 -1.84 -7.48 -5.22
CA PHE A 97 -2.38 -6.56 -6.24
C PHE A 97 -1.27 -6.23 -7.24
N ALA A 98 -1.43 -6.63 -8.50
CA ALA A 98 -0.52 -6.22 -9.56
C ALA A 98 -0.90 -4.82 -10.08
N PHE A 99 0.09 -4.04 -10.50
CA PHE A 99 -0.15 -2.77 -11.19
C PHE A 99 0.47 -2.85 -12.58
N GLU A 100 -0.36 -2.63 -13.59
CA GLU A 100 0.07 -2.54 -14.98
C GLU A 100 0.38 -1.09 -15.33
N ASN A 101 -0.38 -0.15 -14.75
CA ASN A 101 -0.27 1.26 -15.03
C ASN A 101 -0.71 2.14 -13.84
N SER A 102 -0.65 3.46 -14.01
CA SER A 102 -0.90 4.43 -12.95
C SER A 102 -2.36 4.54 -12.52
N LYS A 103 -3.31 4.04 -13.33
CA LYS A 103 -4.74 4.01 -13.01
C LYS A 103 -5.03 2.99 -11.91
N ASP A 104 -4.30 1.87 -11.91
CA ASP A 104 -4.45 0.79 -10.92
C ASP A 104 -4.07 1.25 -9.50
N LEU A 105 -3.19 2.26 -9.42
CA LEU A 105 -2.76 2.85 -8.16
C LEU A 105 -3.88 3.60 -7.45
N GLY A 106 -4.93 4.06 -8.14
CA GLY A 106 -6.03 4.82 -7.54
C GLY A 106 -6.83 3.96 -6.55
N PRO A 107 -7.53 2.92 -7.04
CA PRO A 107 -8.30 2.01 -6.19
C PRO A 107 -7.45 1.38 -5.08
N PHE A 108 -6.20 1.00 -5.37
CA PHE A 108 -5.30 0.47 -4.36
C PHE A 108 -5.00 1.50 -3.25
N MET A 109 -4.83 2.78 -3.59
CA MET A 109 -4.60 3.82 -2.60
C MET A 109 -5.82 4.09 -1.71
N GLU A 110 -7.05 3.89 -2.20
CA GLU A 110 -8.25 3.98 -1.37
C GLU A 110 -8.25 2.91 -0.26
N LEU A 111 -7.90 1.68 -0.62
CA LEU A 111 -7.74 0.58 0.33
C LEU A 111 -6.63 0.88 1.36
N VAL A 112 -5.49 1.40 0.91
CA VAL A 112 -4.38 1.78 1.81
C VAL A 112 -4.78 2.90 2.77
N LYS A 113 -5.49 3.93 2.28
CA LYS A 113 -5.98 5.04 3.10
C LYS A 113 -6.98 4.56 4.14
N ALA A 114 -7.90 3.67 3.78
CA ALA A 114 -8.85 3.10 4.73
C ALA A 114 -8.14 2.34 5.86
N LYS A 115 -7.11 1.55 5.54
CA LYS A 115 -6.30 0.88 6.57
C LYS A 115 -5.51 1.86 7.43
N TYR A 116 -4.91 2.87 6.80
CA TYR A 116 -4.23 3.94 7.51
C TYR A 116 -5.17 4.60 8.54
N GLN A 117 -6.42 4.87 8.16
CA GLN A 117 -7.43 5.48 9.02
C GLN A 117 -7.83 4.57 10.18
N ILE A 118 -8.06 3.28 9.93
CA ILE A 118 -8.32 2.28 10.99
C ILE A 118 -7.18 2.27 12.00
N ILE A 119 -5.93 2.24 11.54
CA ILE A 119 -4.77 2.27 12.44
C ILE A 119 -4.74 3.58 13.24
N ALA A 120 -5.02 4.72 12.60
CA ALA A 120 -5.03 6.03 13.25
C ALA A 120 -6.09 6.11 14.36
N GLU A 121 -7.28 5.56 14.12
CA GLU A 121 -8.35 5.49 15.11
C GLU A 121 -7.98 4.57 16.29
N GLU A 122 -7.36 3.41 16.02
CA GLU A 122 -6.93 2.47 17.05
C GLU A 122 -5.87 3.03 18.00
N ILE A 123 -4.97 3.87 17.50
CA ILE A 123 -3.95 4.53 18.33
C ILE A 123 -4.46 5.82 19.00
N GLY A 124 -5.73 6.18 18.81
CA GLY A 124 -6.32 7.40 19.34
C GLY A 124 -5.80 8.69 18.69
N ALA A 125 -5.25 8.60 17.47
CA ALA A 125 -4.87 9.78 16.72
C ALA A 125 -6.15 10.49 16.23
N LYS A 126 -6.32 11.78 16.57
CA LYS A 126 -7.40 12.61 16.00
C LYS A 126 -7.35 12.54 14.46
N PRO A 127 -8.50 12.60 13.76
CA PRO A 127 -8.52 12.64 12.29
C PRO A 127 -7.60 13.77 11.82
N ARG A 128 -6.47 13.42 11.19
CA ARG A 128 -5.50 14.41 10.72
C ARG A 128 -5.91 14.78 9.30
N GLU A 129 -6.42 16.00 9.14
CA GLU A 129 -6.84 16.58 7.87
C GLU A 129 -5.86 16.23 6.73
N GLU A 130 -6.39 15.63 5.67
CA GLU A 130 -5.68 15.48 4.40
C GLU A 130 -5.32 16.89 3.91
N ARG A 131 -4.04 17.15 3.62
CA ARG A 131 -3.66 18.43 3.01
C ARG A 131 -4.33 18.53 1.63
N PRO A 132 -4.98 19.66 1.29
CA PRO A 132 -5.62 19.82 -0.01
C PRO A 132 -4.58 19.69 -1.12
N ILE A 133 -4.97 18.97 -2.16
CA ILE A 133 -4.20 18.80 -3.40
C ILE A 133 -4.25 20.15 -4.13
N ALA A 134 -3.11 20.78 -4.34
CA ALA A 134 -3.00 21.82 -5.36
C ALA A 134 -3.14 21.14 -6.73
N VAL A 135 -4.19 21.52 -7.46
CA VAL A 135 -4.44 21.17 -8.86
C VAL A 135 -3.51 21.97 -9.75
#